data_AF-A0A1Y1T4B8-F1
#
_entry.id   AF-A0A1Y1T4B8-F1
#
_cell.length_a   1.000
_cell.length_b   1.000
_cell.length_c   1.000
_cell.angle_alpha   90.00
_cell.angle_beta   90.00
_cell.angle_gamma   90.00
#
_symmetry.space_group_name_H-M   'P 1'
#
loop_
_entity.id
_entity.type
_entity.pdbx_description
1 polymer ?
#
loop_
_entity_poly.entity_id
_entity_poly.type
_entity_poly.pdbx_seq_one_letter_code
_entity_poly.pdbx_strand_id
1 'polypeptide(L)'
;MRVNFLKTKKNARYNYTPRYYNGKDTGNIYDFDSKFNKYKEATNAIDFGAQWSRDRKASRNRGNREINKRVIYVAIVLIFIFLWIIDFDLSIFSNPR
;
A
#
# COMPACT_ATOMS: atom_id res chain seq x y z
N MET A 1 1.60 7.65 -14.08
CA MET A 1 1.64 6.21 -13.75
C MET A 1 3.05 5.71 -14.06
N ARG A 2 3.85 5.26 -13.08
CA ARG A 2 5.21 4.75 -13.33
C ARG A 2 5.12 3.30 -13.83
N VAL A 3 5.42 3.06 -15.12
CA VAL A 3 5.37 1.74 -15.72
C VAL A 3 6.70 1.03 -15.43
N ASN A 4 6.65 -0.09 -14.70
CA ASN A 4 7.84 -0.80 -14.24
C ASN A 4 8.05 -2.05 -15.10
N PHE A 5 8.95 -1.96 -16.09
CA PHE A 5 9.20 -3.01 -17.08
C PHE A 5 9.92 -4.26 -16.54
N LEU A 6 10.46 -4.19 -15.32
CA LEU A 6 11.19 -5.29 -14.67
C LEU A 6 10.31 -6.16 -13.75
N LYS A 7 8.98 -6.00 -13.80
CA LYS A 7 8.11 -6.72 -12.88
C LYS A 7 7.86 -8.15 -13.37
N THR A 8 8.48 -9.12 -12.71
CA THR A 8 8.26 -10.55 -12.98
C THR A 8 6.80 -10.95 -12.73
N LYS A 9 6.22 -11.76 -13.62
CA LYS A 9 4.92 -12.40 -13.39
C LYS A 9 5.02 -13.29 -12.14
N LYS A 10 4.00 -13.25 -11.29
CA LYS A 10 3.89 -14.13 -10.13
C LYS A 10 3.17 -15.40 -10.53
N ASN A 11 3.56 -16.54 -9.95
CA ASN A 11 2.88 -17.82 -10.15
C ASN A 11 1.41 -17.74 -9.70
N ALA A 12 0.53 -18.35 -10.48
CA ALA A 12 -0.87 -18.54 -10.10
C ALA A 12 -0.92 -19.47 -8.88
N ARG A 13 -1.67 -19.09 -7.85
CA ARG A 13 -1.98 -19.94 -6.71
C ARG A 13 -3.40 -20.44 -6.85
N TYR A 14 -3.62 -21.72 -6.58
CA TYR A 14 -4.94 -22.34 -6.58
C TYR A 14 -5.27 -22.77 -5.15
N ASN A 15 -6.46 -22.40 -4.68
CA ASN A 15 -6.91 -22.78 -3.35
C ASN A 15 -7.51 -24.19 -3.42
N TYR A 16 -6.96 -25.13 -2.66
CA TYR A 16 -7.52 -26.47 -2.55
C TYR A 16 -8.70 -26.46 -1.58
N THR A 17 -9.78 -27.16 -1.95
CA THR A 17 -10.85 -27.52 -1.02
C THR A 17 -10.82 -28.99 -0.68
N PRO A 18 -10.90 -29.34 0.62
CA PRO A 18 -11.18 -30.71 1.01
C PRO A 18 -12.48 -31.21 0.38
N ARG A 19 -12.51 -32.49 0.00
CA ARG A 19 -13.66 -33.14 -0.67
C ARG A 19 -14.97 -33.01 0.10
N TYR A 20 -14.91 -33.05 1.44
CA TYR A 20 -16.08 -32.99 2.32
C TYR A 20 -16.29 -31.61 2.95
N TYR A 21 -15.57 -30.60 2.49
CA TYR A 21 -15.74 -29.24 3.00
C TYR A 21 -16.80 -28.51 2.21
N ASN A 22 -17.95 -28.25 2.85
CA ASN A 22 -19.08 -27.53 2.27
C ASN A 22 -18.87 -26.00 2.20
N GLY A 23 -17.69 -25.48 2.59
CA GLY A 23 -17.46 -24.05 2.77
C GLY A 23 -16.92 -23.30 1.55
N LYS A 24 -17.18 -23.77 0.32
CA LYS A 24 -17.16 -22.84 -0.81
C LYS A 24 -18.51 -22.15 -0.83
N ASP A 25 -18.56 -20.92 -0.33
CA ASP A 25 -19.67 -20.04 -0.70
C ASP A 25 -19.66 -19.93 -2.22
N THR A 26 -20.69 -20.52 -2.84
CA THR A 26 -20.98 -20.32 -4.25
C THR A 26 -21.36 -18.86 -4.41
N GLY A 27 -20.35 -18.02 -4.64
CA GLY A 27 -20.51 -16.59 -4.88
C GLY A 27 -21.60 -16.30 -5.91
N ASN A 28 -22.11 -15.08 -5.88
CA ASN A 28 -23.31 -14.61 -6.59
C ASN A 28 -23.61 -15.39 -7.89
N ILE A 29 -24.80 -16.01 -7.94
CA ILE A 29 -25.25 -16.87 -9.05
C ILE A 29 -25.39 -16.06 -10.35
N TYR A 30 -25.63 -14.74 -10.21
CA TYR A 30 -25.82 -13.79 -11.29
C TYR A 30 -24.53 -13.07 -11.73
N ASP A 31 -23.37 -13.46 -11.21
CA ASP A 31 -22.11 -12.83 -11.58
C ASP A 31 -21.61 -13.37 -12.93
N PHE A 32 -21.50 -12.48 -13.92
CA PHE A 32 -21.08 -12.78 -15.29
C PHE A 32 -19.55 -12.81 -15.42
N ASP A 33 -18.86 -13.61 -14.62
CA ASP A 33 -17.42 -13.85 -14.78
C ASP A 33 -17.16 -15.23 -15.41
N SER A 34 -15.99 -15.40 -16.04
CA SER A 34 -15.59 -16.67 -16.63
C SER A 34 -15.53 -17.78 -15.58
N LYS A 35 -15.90 -19.01 -15.98
CA LYS A 35 -15.83 -20.20 -15.11
C LYS A 35 -14.47 -20.34 -14.44
N PHE A 36 -13.38 -20.00 -15.12
CA PHE A 36 -12.02 -20.12 -14.58
C PHE A 36 -11.66 -19.00 -13.60
N ASN A 37 -12.12 -17.76 -13.82
CA ASN A 37 -11.87 -16.65 -12.90
C ASN A 37 -12.69 -16.76 -11.61
N LYS A 38 -13.94 -17.21 -11.70
CA LYS A 38 -14.85 -17.34 -10.55
C LYS A 38 -14.25 -18.17 -9.42
N TYR A 39 -13.54 -19.25 -9.75
CA TYR A 39 -12.89 -20.12 -8.76
C TYR A 39 -11.46 -19.72 -8.40
N LYS A 40 -10.88 -18.74 -9.10
CA LYS A 40 -9.53 -18.22 -8.85
C LYS A 40 -9.50 -17.31 -7.62
N GLU A 41 -10.57 -16.55 -7.40
CA GLU A 41 -10.68 -15.61 -6.27
C GLU A 41 -11.59 -16.12 -5.14
N ALA A 42 -12.27 -17.25 -5.33
CA ALA A 42 -13.04 -17.91 -4.29
C ALA A 42 -12.13 -18.32 -3.12
N THR A 43 -12.12 -17.52 -2.06
CA THR A 43 -11.44 -17.86 -0.82
C THR A 43 -12.27 -18.87 -0.06
N ASN A 44 -11.67 -20.02 0.26
CA ASN A 44 -12.22 -20.89 1.30
C ASN A 44 -12.17 -20.16 2.64
N ALA A 45 -13.19 -20.34 3.48
CA ALA A 45 -13.14 -19.82 4.84
C ALA A 45 -11.99 -20.47 5.67
N ILE A 46 -11.49 -21.65 5.26
CA ILE A 46 -10.33 -22.32 5.87
C ILE A 46 -8.98 -21.70 5.43
N ASP A 47 -8.92 -20.88 4.38
CA ASP A 47 -7.66 -20.31 3.89
C ASP A 47 -7.24 -19.06 4.69
N PHE A 48 -6.76 -19.30 5.91
CA PHE A 48 -6.26 -18.26 6.81
C PHE A 48 -5.06 -17.51 6.22
N GLY A 49 -4.24 -18.15 5.38
CA GLY A 49 -3.09 -17.52 4.74
C GLY A 49 -3.49 -16.44 3.73
N ALA A 50 -4.49 -16.74 2.89
CA ALA A 50 -5.06 -15.74 1.98
C ALA A 50 -5.82 -14.66 2.75
N GLN A 51 -6.56 -15.01 3.80
CA GLN A 51 -7.29 -14.06 4.63
C GLN A 51 -6.34 -13.06 5.29
N TRP A 52 -5.27 -13.52 5.96
CA TRP A 52 -4.26 -12.63 6.54
C TRP A 52 -3.53 -11.78 5.49
N SER A 53 -3.30 -12.31 4.29
CA SER A 53 -2.73 -11.54 3.18
C SER A 53 -3.66 -10.42 2.72
N ARG A 54 -4.96 -10.70 2.63
CA ARG A 54 -6.01 -9.73 2.29
C ARG A 54 -6.14 -8.66 3.39
N ASP A 55 -6.23 -9.07 4.65
CA ASP A 55 -6.33 -8.17 5.79
C ASP A 55 -5.08 -7.31 5.93
N ARG A 56 -3.88 -7.88 5.74
CA ARG A 56 -2.62 -7.11 5.69
C ARG A 56 -2.60 -6.11 4.54
N LYS A 57 -3.16 -6.44 3.38
CA LYS A 57 -3.29 -5.50 2.26
C LYS A 57 -4.32 -4.40 2.54
N ALA A 58 -5.44 -4.73 3.19
CA ALA A 58 -6.47 -3.76 3.57
C ALA A 58 -5.96 -2.82 4.68
N SER A 59 -5.24 -3.36 5.66
CA SER A 59 -4.57 -2.63 6.74
C SER A 59 -3.43 -1.72 6.26
N ARG A 60 -2.90 -1.96 5.04
CA ARG A 60 -1.91 -1.07 4.41
C ARG A 60 -2.58 0.24 3.99
N ASN A 61 -2.81 1.13 4.96
CA ASN A 61 -3.18 2.53 4.77
C ASN A 61 -1.98 3.38 4.31
N ARG A 62 -1.23 2.90 3.30
CA ARG A 62 -0.20 3.69 2.61
C ARG A 62 -0.80 4.86 1.80
N GLY A 63 -2.11 5.10 1.91
CA GLY A 63 -2.81 6.25 1.33
C GLY A 63 -2.51 7.58 2.01
N ASN A 64 -2.11 7.57 3.29
CA ASN A 64 -1.85 8.82 4.04
C ASN A 64 -0.35 9.05 4.29
N ARG A 65 0.51 8.84 3.29
CA ARG A 65 1.85 9.46 3.32
C ARG A 65 1.75 10.92 2.88
N GLU A 66 0.77 11.64 3.42
CA GLU A 66 0.71 13.09 3.31
C GLU A 66 1.72 13.66 4.30
N ILE A 67 2.57 14.55 3.83
CA ILE A 67 3.48 15.24 4.73
C ILE A 67 2.63 16.19 5.58
N ASN A 68 2.62 15.98 6.89
CA ASN A 68 1.89 16.84 7.80
C ASN A 68 2.46 18.27 7.72
N LYS A 69 1.64 19.23 7.24
CA LYS A 69 2.04 20.64 7.13
C LYS A 69 2.55 21.20 8.47
N ARG A 70 1.99 20.75 9.60
CA ARG A 70 2.46 21.15 10.94
C ARG A 70 3.92 20.76 11.18
N VAL A 71 4.33 19.56 10.77
CA VAL A 71 5.72 19.09 10.90
C VAL A 71 6.65 19.94 10.06
N ILE A 72 6.23 20.34 8.84
CA ILE A 72 6.99 21.26 8.00
C ILE A 72 7.14 22.63 8.69
N TYR A 73 6.06 23.21 9.20
CA TYR A 73 6.12 24.50 9.89
C TYR A 73 7.03 24.45 11.12
N VAL A 74 6.92 23.41 11.94
CA VAL A 74 7.79 23.21 13.11
C VAL A 74 9.25 23.08 12.69
N ALA A 75 9.55 22.31 11.64
CA ALA A 75 10.92 22.15 11.15
C ALA A 75 11.52 23.46 10.65
N ILE A 76 10.75 24.26 9.91
CA ILE A 76 11.18 25.57 9.41
C ILE A 76 11.49 26.52 10.58
N VAL A 77 10.60 26.60 11.58
CA VAL A 77 10.81 27.46 12.76
C VAL A 77 12.06 27.05 13.54
N LEU A 78 12.27 25.75 13.75
CA LEU A 78 13.46 25.25 14.44
C LEU A 78 14.75 25.56 13.68
N ILE A 79 14.75 25.44 12.34
CA ILE A 79 15.89 25.83 11.51
C ILE A 79 16.19 27.33 11.64
N PHE A 80 15.17 28.19 11.60
CA PHE A 80 15.37 29.64 11.77
C PHE A 80 15.92 30.00 13.15
N ILE A 81 15.41 29.38 14.22
CA ILE A 81 15.94 29.59 15.58
C ILE A 81 17.40 29.16 15.65
N PHE A 82 17.73 28.00 15.09
CA PHE A 82 19.10 27.50 15.05
C PHE A 82 20.03 28.46 14.30
N LEU A 83 19.63 28.93 13.11
CA LEU A 83 20.42 29.87 12.30
C LEU A 83 20.62 31.21 13.02
N TRP A 84 19.64 31.66 13.79
CA TRP A 84 19.75 32.88 14.60
C TRP A 84 20.75 32.74 15.75
N ILE A 85 20.79 31.59 16.44
CA ILE A 85 21.73 31.34 17.55
C ILE A 85 23.20 31.42 17.11
N ILE A 86 23.50 31.03 15.87
CA ILE A 86 24.87 30.98 15.34
C ILE A 86 25.24 32.22 14.50
N ASP A 87 24.37 33.23 14.46
CA ASP A 87 24.52 34.41 13.59
C ASP A 87 24.83 34.05 12.12
N PHE A 88 24.11 33.05 11.57
CA PHE A 88 24.37 32.58 10.21
C PHE A 88 23.94 33.61 9.16
N ASP A 89 24.88 34.03 8.31
CA ASP A 89 24.62 34.98 7.23
C ASP A 89 23.88 34.34 6.05
N LEU A 90 22.58 34.64 5.92
CA LEU A 90 21.74 34.19 4.81
C LEU A 90 22.03 34.91 3.48
N SER A 91 22.73 36.04 3.50
CA SER A 91 23.02 36.83 2.30
C SER A 91 24.02 36.14 1.35
N ILE A 92 24.72 35.10 1.85
CA ILE A 92 25.63 34.25 1.08
C ILE A 92 24.95 33.60 -0.14
N PHE A 93 23.63 33.41 -0.10
CA PHE A 93 22.87 32.81 -1.19
C PHE A 93 22.37 33.81 -2.24
N SER A 94 22.37 35.11 -1.94
CA SER A 94 21.87 36.15 -2.85
C SER A 94 22.96 36.92 -3.59
N ASN A 95 24.21 36.87 -3.13
CA ASN A 95 25.34 37.52 -3.80
C ASN A 95 26.16 36.48 -4.58
N PRO A 96 25.95 36.33 -5.90
CA PRO A 96 26.92 35.63 -6.73
C PRO A 96 28.20 36.46 -6.77
N ARG A 97 29.32 35.88 -6.35
CA ARG A 97 30.65 36.40 -6.63
C ARG A 97 31.07 36.00 -8.03
#